data_AF-A0A098LIM3-F1
#
_entry.id   AF-A0A098LIM3-F1
#
_cell.length_a   1.000
_cell.length_b   1.000
_cell.length_c   1.000
_cell.angle_alpha   90.00
_cell.angle_beta   90.00
_cell.angle_gamma   90.00
#
_symmetry.space_group_name_H-M   'P 1'
#
loop_
_entity.id
_entity.type
_entity.pdbx_description
1 polymer ?
#
loop_
_entity_poly.entity_id
_entity_poly.type
_entity_poly.pdbx_seq_one_letter_code
_entity_poly.pdbx_strand_id
1 'polypeptide(L)'
;MISHKEFSSIRLKDYISEEEIELTSGYEYLDQQWTGEIYGFSSFLRPYDLPESLECISLYLSEFEKPILDKIFRKIGLDIKSGESETELTRKLGKPVNKLSFVEDRNTFQYLVKKPEEYLLNLTIHNEDGLFFIDVICNKKVIEEIDFLKKSKDF
;
A
#
# COMPACT_ATOMS: atom_id res chain seq x y z
N MET A 1 10.17 7.70 1.05
CA MET A 1 10.11 6.23 1.12
C MET A 1 11.46 5.71 1.61
N ILE A 2 11.43 4.63 2.40
CA ILE A 2 12.62 3.92 2.90
C ILE A 2 13.20 2.97 1.84
N SER A 3 14.31 2.30 2.14
CA SER A 3 14.83 1.21 1.29
C SER A 3 13.96 -0.05 1.40
N HIS A 4 13.96 -0.88 0.35
CA HIS A 4 13.33 -2.20 0.30
C HIS A 4 13.84 -3.09 1.42
N LYS A 5 15.13 -3.02 1.75
CA LYS A 5 15.72 -3.77 2.88
C LYS A 5 15.14 -3.35 4.24
N GLU A 6 14.90 -2.05 4.44
CA GLU A 6 14.26 -1.57 5.67
C GLU A 6 12.77 -1.95 5.67
N PHE A 7 12.11 -1.83 4.53
CA PHE A 7 10.70 -2.17 4.36
C PHE A 7 10.45 -3.65 4.61
N SER A 8 11.30 -4.53 4.08
CA SER A 8 11.20 -5.99 4.20
C SER A 8 11.22 -6.48 5.65
N SER A 9 11.77 -5.68 6.56
CA SER A 9 11.89 -5.99 7.98
C SER A 9 10.67 -5.61 8.82
N ILE A 10 9.76 -4.78 8.28
CA ILE A 10 8.61 -4.29 9.04
C ILE A 10 7.65 -5.46 9.32
N ARG A 11 7.08 -5.50 10.53
CA ARG A 11 6.06 -6.48 10.91
C ARG A 11 4.84 -5.76 11.51
N LEU A 12 3.66 -6.35 11.34
CA LEU A 12 2.43 -5.78 11.89
C LEU A 12 2.46 -5.77 13.43
N LYS A 13 3.06 -6.79 14.04
CA LYS A 13 3.28 -6.89 15.49
C LYS A 13 4.15 -5.78 16.09
N ASP A 14 4.84 -4.99 15.27
CA ASP A 14 5.57 -3.81 15.76
C ASP A 14 4.60 -2.66 16.16
N TYR A 15 3.30 -2.78 15.82
CA TYR A 15 2.30 -1.73 15.94
C TYR A 15 1.06 -2.11 16.75
N ILE A 16 0.65 -3.37 16.71
CA ILE A 16 -0.54 -3.90 17.38
C ILE A 16 -0.21 -5.19 18.14
N SER A 17 -1.09 -5.64 19.03
CA SER A 17 -0.86 -6.85 19.82
C SER A 17 -0.83 -8.10 18.93
N GLU A 18 0.07 -9.04 19.20
CA GLU A 18 0.12 -10.33 18.46
C GLU A 18 -1.21 -11.11 18.55
N GLU A 19 -1.98 -10.92 19.63
CA GLU A 19 -3.29 -11.58 19.82
C GLU A 19 -4.37 -11.05 18.86
N GLU A 20 -4.18 -9.87 18.30
CA GLU A 20 -5.09 -9.25 17.34
C GLU A 20 -4.72 -9.58 15.88
N ILE A 21 -3.58 -10.26 15.67
CA ILE A 21 -3.04 -10.54 14.34
C ILE A 21 -3.48 -11.93 13.90
N GLU A 22 -4.13 -11.98 12.74
CA GLU A 22 -4.39 -13.22 12.02
C GLU A 22 -3.25 -13.51 11.03
N LEU A 23 -2.87 -14.78 10.89
CA LEU A 23 -1.89 -15.19 9.89
C LEU A 23 -2.62 -15.75 8.67
N THR A 24 -2.19 -15.30 7.49
CA THR A 24 -2.71 -15.80 6.21
C THR A 24 -1.62 -16.51 5.42
N SER A 25 -2.00 -17.51 4.62
CA SER A 25 -1.11 -18.25 3.73
C SER A 25 -1.85 -18.66 2.46
N GLY A 26 -1.19 -18.54 1.31
CA GLY A 26 -1.77 -18.89 0.02
C GLY A 26 -2.82 -17.89 -0.47
N TYR A 27 -2.77 -16.64 -0.02
CA TYR A 27 -3.65 -15.58 -0.48
C TYR A 27 -3.24 -15.16 -1.90
N GLU A 28 -4.15 -15.29 -2.86
CA GLU A 28 -3.89 -14.87 -4.25
C GLU A 28 -4.25 -13.40 -4.43
N TYR A 29 -3.28 -12.59 -4.83
CA TYR A 29 -3.44 -11.17 -5.08
C TYR A 29 -2.44 -10.71 -6.13
N LEU A 30 -2.91 -9.97 -7.14
CA LEU A 30 -2.11 -9.52 -8.29
C LEU A 30 -1.31 -10.68 -8.91
N ASP A 31 -2.03 -11.77 -9.22
CA ASP A 31 -1.51 -13.01 -9.82
C ASP A 31 -0.29 -13.63 -9.11
N GLN A 32 -0.14 -13.32 -7.81
CA GLN A 32 0.89 -13.87 -6.95
C GLN A 32 0.28 -14.45 -5.69
N GLN A 33 0.97 -15.46 -5.14
CA GLN A 33 0.63 -16.02 -3.83
C GLN A 33 1.37 -15.28 -2.73
N TRP A 34 0.63 -14.97 -1.68
CA TRP A 34 1.10 -14.21 -0.54
C TRP A 34 0.87 -14.97 0.77
N THR A 35 1.70 -14.65 1.74
CA THR A 35 1.57 -15.03 3.15
C THR A 35 1.79 -13.78 3.99
N GLY A 36 1.23 -13.70 5.20
CA GLY A 36 1.36 -12.44 5.94
C GLY A 36 0.59 -12.37 7.24
N GLU A 37 0.62 -11.16 7.80
CA GLU A 37 -0.11 -10.75 8.98
C GLU A 37 -1.33 -9.91 8.55
N ILE A 38 -2.50 -10.17 9.12
CA ILE A 38 -3.76 -9.47 8.86
C ILE A 38 -4.27 -8.89 10.18
N TYR A 39 -4.86 -7.70 10.10
CA TYR A 39 -5.67 -7.09 11.13
C TYR A 39 -6.87 -6.42 10.48
N GLY A 40 -8.07 -6.99 10.70
CA GLY A 40 -9.27 -6.57 9.99
C GLY A 40 -9.12 -6.66 8.47
N PHE A 41 -9.24 -5.54 7.78
CA PHE A 41 -9.07 -5.37 6.33
C PHE A 41 -7.65 -4.91 5.94
N SER A 42 -6.76 -4.77 6.91
CA SER A 42 -5.37 -4.36 6.70
C SER A 42 -4.44 -5.57 6.70
N SER A 43 -3.37 -5.52 5.90
CA SER A 43 -2.45 -6.65 5.75
C SER A 43 -1.00 -6.23 5.51
N PHE A 44 -0.09 -7.05 6.00
CA PHE A 44 1.35 -6.95 5.82
C PHE A 44 1.79 -8.25 5.14
N LEU A 45 1.91 -8.19 3.81
CA LEU A 45 2.04 -9.35 2.94
C LEU A 45 3.47 -9.51 2.41
N ARG A 46 3.84 -10.78 2.29
CA ARG A 46 5.13 -11.28 1.81
C ARG A 46 4.87 -12.27 0.68
N PRO A 47 5.69 -12.33 -0.37
CA PRO A 47 5.56 -13.36 -1.38
C PRO A 47 5.67 -14.74 -0.72
N TYR A 48 4.84 -15.69 -1.16
CA TYR A 48 4.81 -17.03 -0.61
C TYR A 48 6.19 -17.72 -0.64
N ASP A 49 6.95 -17.50 -1.72
CA ASP A 49 8.31 -18.06 -1.90
C ASP A 49 9.40 -17.29 -1.15
N LEU A 50 9.09 -16.10 -0.61
CA LEU A 50 10.01 -15.23 0.13
C LEU A 50 9.35 -14.73 1.44
N PRO A 51 9.00 -15.64 2.37
CA PRO A 51 8.20 -15.33 3.55
C PRO A 51 8.91 -14.46 4.58
N GLU A 52 10.18 -14.11 4.37
CA GLU A 52 10.91 -13.17 5.25
C GLU A 52 10.88 -11.72 4.73
N SER A 53 10.46 -11.53 3.47
CA SER A 53 10.51 -10.24 2.78
C SER A 53 9.13 -9.61 2.70
N LEU A 54 8.85 -8.61 3.55
CA LEU A 54 7.65 -7.80 3.39
C LEU A 54 7.74 -7.02 2.07
N GLU A 55 6.73 -7.16 1.23
CA GLU A 55 6.70 -6.49 -0.08
C GLU A 55 5.39 -5.78 -0.40
N CYS A 56 4.38 -5.94 0.45
CA CYS A 56 3.13 -5.21 0.35
C CYS A 56 2.58 -4.87 1.74
N ILE A 57 2.18 -3.62 1.92
CA ILE A 57 1.37 -3.18 3.06
C ILE A 57 0.07 -2.63 2.49
N SER A 58 -1.06 -3.17 2.94
CA SER A 58 -2.40 -2.63 2.68
C SER A 58 -2.98 -2.15 3.99
N LEU A 59 -3.43 -0.90 4.07
CA LEU A 59 -4.03 -0.33 5.29
C LEU A 59 -5.39 0.25 4.99
N TYR A 60 -6.38 -0.21 5.75
CA TYR A 60 -7.66 0.45 5.90
C TYR A 60 -7.54 1.43 7.08
N LEU A 61 -7.50 2.73 6.77
CA LEU A 61 -7.01 3.73 7.71
C LEU A 61 -7.93 3.92 8.93
N SER A 62 -9.21 3.55 8.82
CA SER A 62 -10.14 3.62 9.96
C SER A 62 -9.92 2.52 11.01
N GLU A 63 -9.12 1.49 10.71
CA GLU A 63 -8.89 0.37 11.64
C GLU A 63 -7.83 0.69 12.69
N PHE A 64 -6.99 1.70 12.43
CA PHE A 64 -5.91 2.05 13.33
C PHE A 64 -6.16 3.39 13.99
N GLU A 65 -5.79 3.47 15.27
CA GLU A 65 -5.71 4.76 15.93
C GLU A 65 -4.67 5.66 15.25
N LYS A 66 -4.95 6.97 15.20
CA LYS A 66 -4.07 7.95 14.56
C LYS A 66 -2.59 7.85 14.99
N PRO A 67 -2.24 7.68 16.27
CA PRO A 67 -0.84 7.53 16.67
C PRO A 67 -0.15 6.31 16.08
N ILE A 68 -0.89 5.23 15.80
CA ILE A 68 -0.37 4.02 15.16
C ILE A 68 -0.12 4.29 13.67
N LEU A 69 -1.07 4.89 12.97
CA LEU A 69 -0.89 5.31 11.57
C LEU A 69 0.30 6.25 11.40
N ASP A 70 0.43 7.26 12.28
CA ASP A 70 1.54 8.21 12.25
C ASP A 70 2.89 7.49 12.44
N LYS A 71 2.95 6.43 13.25
CA LYS A 71 4.15 5.57 13.40
C LYS A 71 4.43 4.77 12.15
N ILE A 72 3.42 4.12 11.56
CA ILE A 72 3.57 3.31 10.34
C ILE A 72 4.05 4.19 9.18
N PHE A 73 3.36 5.31 8.92
CA PHE A 73 3.71 6.26 7.85
C PHE A 73 5.11 6.84 8.01
N ARG A 74 5.49 7.20 9.25
CA ARG A 74 6.86 7.61 9.54
C ARG A 74 7.86 6.50 9.27
N LYS A 75 7.57 5.26 9.66
CA LYS A 75 8.46 4.12 9.44
C LYS A 75 8.70 3.87 7.96
N ILE A 76 7.67 3.91 7.12
CA ILE A 76 7.80 3.73 5.66
C ILE A 76 8.30 4.98 4.93
N GLY A 77 8.44 6.11 5.65
CA GLY A 77 8.92 7.37 5.10
C GLY A 77 7.94 8.00 4.11
N LEU A 78 6.65 7.95 4.43
CA LEU A 78 5.55 8.52 3.64
C LEU A 78 4.87 9.63 4.44
N ASP A 79 4.81 10.84 3.87
CA ASP A 79 4.10 11.98 4.46
C ASP A 79 2.67 12.04 3.92
N ILE A 80 1.80 11.19 4.45
CA ILE A 80 0.36 11.21 4.15
C ILE A 80 -0.45 11.09 5.44
N LYS A 81 -1.74 11.42 5.36
CA LYS A 81 -2.67 11.29 6.49
C LYS A 81 -4.01 10.77 6.00
N SER A 82 -4.73 10.11 6.92
CA SER A 82 -6.14 9.78 6.71
C SER A 82 -6.94 11.05 6.42
N GLY A 83 -7.85 10.96 5.46
CA GLY A 83 -8.72 12.05 5.03
C GLY A 83 -8.14 13.04 4.04
N GLU A 84 -6.89 12.88 3.58
CA GLU A 84 -6.33 13.78 2.57
C GLU A 84 -7.04 13.64 1.22
N SER A 85 -7.29 14.77 0.57
CA SER A 85 -7.90 14.85 -0.75
C SER A 85 -6.90 14.52 -1.87
N GLU A 86 -7.41 14.26 -3.08
CA GLU A 86 -6.59 14.08 -4.29
C GLU A 86 -5.64 15.27 -4.51
N THR A 87 -6.14 16.49 -4.29
CA THR A 87 -5.35 17.72 -4.50
C THR A 87 -4.19 17.81 -3.51
N GLU A 88 -4.41 17.45 -2.25
CA GLU A 88 -3.36 17.45 -1.24
C GLU A 88 -2.31 16.38 -1.51
N LEU A 89 -2.72 15.18 -1.87
CA LEU A 89 -1.81 14.09 -2.22
C LEU A 89 -1.02 14.41 -3.48
N THR A 90 -1.65 14.98 -4.50
CA THR A 90 -0.97 15.42 -5.73
C THR A 90 0.10 16.46 -5.45
N ARG A 91 -0.15 17.39 -4.52
CA ARG A 91 0.84 18.39 -4.10
C ARG A 91 2.06 17.77 -3.42
N LYS A 92 1.88 16.67 -2.69
CA LYS A 92 2.97 15.97 -1.98
C LYS A 92 3.73 14.98 -2.86
N LEU A 93 3.01 14.22 -3.68
CA LEU A 93 3.53 13.07 -4.42
C LEU A 93 3.74 13.34 -5.91
N GLY A 94 3.28 14.50 -6.42
CA GLY A 94 3.21 14.78 -7.84
C GLY A 94 1.94 14.19 -8.47
N LYS A 95 1.86 14.17 -9.80
CA LYS A 95 0.67 13.64 -10.48
C LYS A 95 0.64 12.10 -10.41
N PRO A 96 -0.53 11.48 -10.20
CA PRO A 96 -0.66 10.03 -10.29
C PRO A 96 -0.36 9.55 -11.71
N VAL A 97 0.18 8.34 -11.83
CA VAL A 97 0.46 7.67 -13.10
C VAL A 97 -0.78 7.05 -13.72
N ASN A 98 -1.81 6.80 -12.91
CA ASN A 98 -3.09 6.23 -13.33
C ASN A 98 -4.19 6.56 -12.30
N LYS A 99 -5.45 6.54 -12.75
CA LYS A 99 -6.66 6.66 -11.92
C LYS A 99 -7.59 5.50 -12.25
N LEU A 100 -7.98 4.75 -11.24
CA LEU A 100 -8.90 3.62 -11.35
C LEU A 100 -10.22 3.97 -10.66
N SER A 101 -11.32 3.75 -11.37
CA SER A 101 -12.69 3.99 -10.89
C SER A 101 -13.49 2.72 -11.06
N PHE A 102 -13.70 1.98 -9.98
CA PHE A 102 -14.46 0.73 -9.98
C PHE A 102 -15.88 0.89 -9.46
N VAL A 103 -16.08 1.87 -8.56
CA VAL A 103 -17.35 2.23 -7.95
C VAL A 103 -17.46 3.77 -7.90
N GLU A 104 -18.66 4.31 -7.77
CA GLU A 104 -18.92 5.76 -7.93
C GLU A 104 -18.40 6.61 -6.76
N ASP A 105 -18.35 6.03 -5.56
CA ASP A 105 -18.08 6.75 -4.31
C ASP A 105 -16.58 6.95 -4.03
N ARG A 106 -15.69 6.31 -4.79
CA ARG A 106 -14.25 6.36 -4.54
C ARG A 106 -13.42 6.14 -5.79
N ASN A 107 -12.19 6.61 -5.74
CA ASN A 107 -11.21 6.40 -6.80
C ASN A 107 -9.87 5.96 -6.21
N THR A 108 -9.17 5.06 -6.90
CA THR A 108 -7.80 4.67 -6.56
C THR A 108 -6.82 5.38 -7.48
N PHE A 109 -5.90 6.14 -6.90
CA PHE A 109 -4.86 6.86 -7.61
C PHE A 109 -3.54 6.12 -7.44
N GLN A 110 -2.90 5.79 -8.56
CA GLN A 110 -1.64 5.06 -8.55
C GLN A 110 -0.48 6.05 -8.68
N TYR A 111 0.52 5.96 -7.82
CA TYR A 111 1.75 6.74 -7.87
C TYR A 111 2.95 5.81 -7.93
N LEU A 112 3.91 6.14 -8.80
CA LEU A 112 5.16 5.41 -8.92
C LEU A 112 6.29 6.24 -8.29
N VAL A 113 6.76 5.83 -7.12
CA VAL A 113 7.89 6.45 -6.43
C VAL A 113 9.17 5.75 -6.86
N LYS A 114 10.12 6.46 -7.47
CA LYS A 114 11.34 5.85 -8.06
C LYS A 114 12.61 5.99 -7.22
N LYS A 115 12.54 6.70 -6.08
CA LYS A 115 13.70 6.98 -5.22
C LYS A 115 13.31 6.84 -3.74
N PRO A 116 14.16 6.27 -2.86
CA PRO A 116 15.48 5.70 -3.17
C PRO A 116 15.41 4.41 -4.00
N GLU A 117 14.32 3.67 -3.88
CA GLU A 117 14.00 2.47 -4.66
C GLU A 117 12.52 2.55 -5.10
N GLU A 118 12.13 1.65 -6.00
CA GLU A 118 10.83 1.74 -6.66
C GLU A 118 9.68 1.21 -5.77
N TYR A 119 8.62 2.00 -5.64
CA TYR A 119 7.38 1.62 -4.97
C TYR A 119 6.18 2.02 -5.82
N LEU A 120 5.19 1.14 -5.87
CA LEU A 120 3.84 1.47 -6.29
C LEU A 120 3.01 1.83 -5.06
N LEU A 121 2.39 3.01 -5.09
CA LEU A 121 1.41 3.44 -4.11
C LEU A 121 0.03 3.44 -4.77
N ASN A 122 -0.91 2.67 -4.23
CA ASN A 122 -2.32 2.78 -4.57
C ASN A 122 -3.01 3.54 -3.44
N LEU A 123 -3.52 4.74 -3.72
CA LEU A 123 -4.20 5.57 -2.73
C LEU A 123 -5.68 5.67 -3.07
N THR A 124 -6.55 5.03 -2.30
CA THR A 124 -7.99 5.05 -2.53
C THR A 124 -8.66 6.12 -1.70
N ILE A 125 -9.31 7.05 -2.39
CA ILE A 125 -9.91 8.27 -1.85
C ILE A 125 -11.42 8.16 -2.01
N HIS A 126 -12.13 8.23 -0.89
CA HIS A 126 -13.59 8.35 -0.86
C HIS A 126 -13.95 9.82 -1.15
N ASN A 127 -15.05 10.04 -1.89
CA ASN A 127 -15.44 11.37 -2.34
C ASN A 127 -15.74 12.32 -1.17
N GLU A 128 -16.21 11.79 -0.02
CA GLU A 128 -16.57 12.59 1.16
C GLU A 128 -15.50 12.55 2.25
N ASP A 129 -14.91 11.38 2.51
CA ASP A 129 -14.03 11.17 3.65
C ASP A 129 -12.54 11.31 3.31
N GLY A 130 -12.19 11.50 2.04
CA GLY A 130 -10.81 11.58 1.59
C GLY A 130 -10.09 10.23 1.60
N LEU A 131 -8.76 10.25 1.72
CA LEU A 131 -7.93 9.05 1.75
C LEU A 131 -8.34 8.11 2.89
N PHE A 132 -8.78 6.91 2.57
CA PHE A 132 -9.21 5.92 3.57
C PHE A 132 -8.54 4.55 3.41
N PHE A 133 -7.90 4.27 2.28
CA PHE A 133 -7.18 3.03 2.05
C PHE A 133 -5.90 3.25 1.24
N ILE A 134 -4.84 2.52 1.59
CA ILE A 134 -3.58 2.55 0.85
C ILE A 134 -3.04 1.14 0.59
N ASP A 135 -2.39 0.95 -0.55
CA ASP A 135 -1.39 -0.10 -0.76
C ASP A 135 -0.02 0.53 -0.98
N VAL A 136 1.00 -0.08 -0.37
CA VAL A 136 2.42 0.25 -0.56
C VAL A 136 3.13 -1.01 -0.98
N ILE A 137 3.55 -1.06 -2.25
CA ILE A 137 4.04 -2.28 -2.88
C ILE A 137 5.46 -2.05 -3.42
N CYS A 138 6.40 -2.91 -3.06
CA CYS A 138 7.75 -2.94 -3.64
C CYS A 138 8.06 -4.23 -4.42
N ASN A 139 7.11 -5.16 -4.53
CA ASN A 139 7.28 -6.35 -5.32
C ASN A 139 7.46 -6.00 -6.80
N LYS A 140 8.62 -6.39 -7.34
CA LYS A 140 9.02 -6.02 -8.71
C LYS A 140 8.08 -6.56 -9.78
N LYS A 141 7.61 -7.81 -9.64
CA LYS A 141 6.71 -8.43 -10.63
C LYS A 141 5.39 -7.65 -10.72
N VAL A 142 4.82 -7.27 -9.56
CA VAL A 142 3.61 -6.42 -9.52
C VAL A 142 3.83 -5.09 -10.21
N ILE A 143 4.95 -4.41 -9.89
CA ILE A 143 5.25 -3.09 -10.46
C ILE A 143 5.39 -3.17 -11.98
N GLU A 144 6.11 -4.17 -12.49
CA GLU A 144 6.31 -4.40 -13.92
C GLU A 144 5.00 -4.69 -14.65
N GLU A 145 4.10 -5.46 -14.04
CA GLU A 145 2.79 -5.77 -14.61
C GLU A 145 1.90 -4.53 -14.75
N ILE A 146 1.85 -3.69 -13.72
CA ILE A 146 1.10 -2.42 -13.75
C ILE A 146 1.67 -1.48 -14.82
N ASP A 147 2.99 -1.39 -14.92
CA ASP A 147 3.66 -0.61 -15.96
C ASP A 147 3.39 -1.15 -17.38
N PHE A 148 3.28 -2.47 -17.54
CA PHE A 148 2.90 -3.10 -18.81
C PHE A 148 1.45 -2.80 -19.19
N LEU A 149 0.51 -2.97 -18.25
CA LEU A 149 -0.91 -2.67 -18.45
C LEU A 149 -1.17 -1.21 -18.80
N LYS A 150 -0.33 -0.29 -18.30
CA LYS A 150 -0.39 1.12 -18.69
C LYS A 150 -0.02 1.30 -20.17
N LYS A 151 1.10 0.72 -20.62
CA LYS A 151 1.59 0.87 -22.00
C LYS A 151 0.67 0.23 -23.04
N SER A 152 -0.07 -0.81 -22.68
CA SER A 152 -0.97 -1.50 -23.60
C SER A 152 -2.30 -0.77 -23.84
N LYS A 153 -2.68 0.17 -22.98
CA LYS A 153 -3.88 1.02 -23.17
C LYS A 153 -3.65 2.26 -24.03
N ASP A 154 -2.39 2.55 -24.39
CA ASP A 154 -1.99 3.68 -25.23
C ASP A 154 -1.92 3.31 -26.75
N PHE A 155 -2.51 2.17 -27.17
CA PHE A 155 -2.58 1.70 -28.57
C PHE A 155 -4.01 1.58 -29.09
#